data_AF-A0A8D8CAH1-F1
#
_entry.id   AF-A0A8D8CAH1-F1
#
_cell.length_a   1.000
_cell.length_b   1.000
_cell.length_c   1.000
_cell.angle_alpha   90.00
_cell.angle_beta   90.00
_cell.angle_gamma   90.00
#
_symmetry.space_group_name_H-M   'P 1'
#
loop_
_entity.id
_entity.type
_entity.pdbx_description
1 polymer ?
#
loop_
_entity_poly.entity_id
_entity_poly.type
_entity_poly.pdbx_seq_one_letter_code
_entity_poly.pdbx_strand_id
1 'polypeptide(L)'
;MGLSRVFLIALATFGTTLCDNPRAFESDYHFIDLPKSHLPLYFRRFPKLEAKCQADPGCEYRDAISTDTFQSRKELCWGYEDNCVESSRFSRPRCPGSHKGYVKSKETQLETFYAQGD
;
A
#
# COMPACT_ATOMS: atom_id res chain seq x y z
N MET A 1 14.35 -62.14 -20.14
CA MET A 1 15.43 -61.40 -19.47
C MET A 1 14.95 -59.98 -19.26
N GLY A 2 14.37 -59.72 -18.09
CA GLY A 2 14.02 -58.37 -17.68
C GLY A 2 15.22 -57.76 -16.95
N LEU A 3 15.54 -56.51 -17.27
CA LEU A 3 16.12 -55.60 -16.30
C LEU A 3 15.33 -54.29 -16.35
N SER A 4 15.06 -53.83 -15.15
CA SER A 4 14.00 -52.93 -14.75
C SER A 4 14.66 -51.68 -14.18
N ARG A 5 14.13 -50.50 -14.56
CA ARG A 5 14.20 -49.20 -13.89
C ARG A 5 15.62 -48.57 -13.90
N VAL A 6 15.79 -47.25 -13.97
CA VAL A 6 15.26 -46.23 -13.07
C VAL A 6 15.25 -44.88 -13.81
N PHE A 7 14.07 -44.26 -14.00
CA PHE A 7 14.00 -42.82 -14.19
C PHE A 7 13.90 -42.20 -12.79
N LEU A 8 14.95 -41.49 -12.38
CA LEU A 8 14.96 -40.66 -11.18
C LEU A 8 14.03 -39.47 -11.41
N ILE A 9 12.80 -39.55 -10.90
CA ILE A 9 11.95 -38.36 -10.77
C ILE A 9 12.39 -37.68 -9.48
N ALA A 10 13.20 -36.63 -9.61
CA ALA A 10 13.43 -35.68 -8.53
C ALA A 10 12.12 -34.92 -8.28
N LEU A 11 11.29 -35.41 -7.37
CA LEU A 11 10.20 -34.64 -6.79
C LEU A 11 10.82 -33.58 -5.88
N ALA A 12 11.13 -32.42 -6.48
CA ALA A 12 11.28 -31.19 -5.72
C ALA A 12 9.90 -30.87 -5.11
N THR A 13 9.68 -31.39 -3.91
CA THR A 13 8.64 -30.85 -3.03
C THR A 13 9.11 -29.46 -2.63
N PHE A 14 8.79 -28.49 -3.49
CA PHE A 14 8.79 -27.09 -3.10
C PHE A 14 7.82 -27.01 -1.92
N GLY A 15 8.36 -26.96 -0.71
CA GLY A 15 7.60 -26.65 0.47
C GLY A 15 6.91 -25.32 0.20
N THR A 16 5.60 -25.38 0.00
CA THR A 16 4.76 -24.18 -0.02
C THR A 16 4.79 -23.63 1.39
N THR A 17 5.74 -22.73 1.58
CA THR A 17 5.87 -21.82 2.71
C THR A 17 4.50 -21.30 3.12
N LEU A 18 4.26 -21.30 4.42
CA LEU A 18 3.07 -20.87 5.14
C LEU A 18 2.74 -19.37 5.00
N CYS A 19 2.90 -18.77 3.81
CA CYS A 19 2.65 -17.35 3.59
C CYS A 19 1.41 -17.05 2.74
N ASP A 20 0.80 -18.04 2.10
CA ASP A 20 -0.46 -17.83 1.37
C ASP A 20 -1.64 -18.25 2.25
N ASN A 21 -1.96 -17.42 3.25
CA ASN A 21 -3.32 -17.45 3.81
C ASN A 21 -4.20 -16.57 2.90
N PRO A 22 -5.11 -17.14 2.08
CA PRO A 22 -5.97 -16.38 1.17
C PRO A 22 -6.96 -15.46 1.90
N ARG A 23 -7.04 -15.53 3.24
CA ARG A 23 -7.69 -14.52 4.08
C ARG A 23 -6.67 -13.62 4.74
N ALA A 24 -5.86 -12.92 3.94
CA ALA A 24 -5.35 -11.62 4.36
C ALA A 24 -6.56 -10.85 4.90
N PHE A 25 -6.48 -10.41 6.16
CA PHE A 25 -7.52 -9.68 6.88
C PHE A 25 -8.25 -8.74 5.91
N GLU A 26 -9.47 -9.12 5.51
CA GLU A 26 -10.28 -8.27 4.65
C GLU A 26 -10.72 -7.11 5.53
N SER A 27 -9.94 -6.04 5.48
CA SER A 27 -10.16 -4.83 6.26
C SER A 27 -11.59 -4.38 6.07
N ASP A 28 -12.30 -4.14 7.18
CA ASP A 28 -13.62 -3.54 7.14
C ASP A 28 -13.52 -2.02 7.13
N TYR A 29 -14.36 -1.34 6.35
CA TYR A 29 -14.32 0.12 6.27
C TYR A 29 -14.79 0.75 7.59
N HIS A 30 -15.55 0.01 8.43
CA HIS A 30 -15.95 0.43 9.77
C HIS A 30 -14.79 0.66 10.76
N PHE A 31 -13.58 0.16 10.47
CA PHE A 31 -12.40 0.37 11.31
C PHE A 31 -11.53 1.55 10.86
N ILE A 32 -11.96 2.32 9.86
CA ILE A 32 -11.21 3.47 9.39
C ILE A 32 -11.34 4.62 10.40
N ASP A 33 -10.27 4.87 11.14
CA ASP A 33 -10.15 6.04 12.03
C ASP A 33 -9.16 7.05 11.44
N LEU A 34 -9.60 7.77 10.40
CA LEU A 34 -8.79 8.74 9.68
C LEU A 34 -9.55 10.05 9.46
N PRO A 35 -8.85 11.21 9.44
CA PRO A 35 -9.45 12.46 8.98
C PRO A 35 -10.06 12.31 7.58
N LYS A 36 -11.23 12.92 7.35
CA LYS A 36 -11.92 12.83 6.03
C LYS A 36 -11.05 13.29 4.86
N SER A 37 -10.14 14.23 5.09
CA SER A 37 -9.17 14.71 4.09
C SER A 37 -8.14 13.67 3.66
N HIS A 38 -7.92 12.63 4.46
CA HIS A 38 -6.98 11.53 4.21
C HIS A 38 -7.64 10.32 3.52
N LEU A 39 -8.97 10.22 3.58
CA LEU A 39 -9.71 9.11 2.97
C LEU A 39 -9.40 8.91 1.47
N PRO A 40 -9.28 9.96 0.62
CA PRO A 40 -8.92 9.76 -0.79
C PRO A 40 -7.60 9.02 -1.00
N LEU A 41 -6.57 9.33 -0.18
CA LEU A 41 -5.27 8.69 -0.26
C LEU A 41 -5.32 7.25 0.28
N TYR A 42 -6.07 7.05 1.36
CA TYR A 42 -6.28 5.73 1.94
C TYR A 42 -6.97 4.79 0.94
N PHE A 43 -8.08 5.23 0.33
CA PHE A 43 -8.81 4.44 -0.65
C PHE A 43 -8.04 4.25 -1.97
N ARG A 44 -7.17 5.19 -2.38
CA ARG A 44 -6.19 4.96 -3.46
C ARG A 44 -5.29 3.75 -3.17
N ARG A 45 -4.84 3.58 -1.93
CA ARG A 45 -3.99 2.45 -1.50
C ARG A 45 -4.78 1.14 -1.38
N PHE A 46 -6.05 1.21 -0.99
CA PHE A 46 -6.92 0.05 -0.77
C PHE A 46 -8.14 0.04 -1.71
N PRO A 47 -7.95 -0.11 -3.04
CA PRO A 47 -9.04 0.01 -4.02
C PRO A 47 -10.12 -1.07 -3.86
N LYS A 48 -9.78 -2.25 -3.34
CA LYS A 48 -10.76 -3.30 -3.02
C LYS A 48 -11.70 -2.88 -1.88
N LEU A 49 -11.17 -2.18 -0.89
CA LEU A 49 -11.95 -1.66 0.24
C LEU A 49 -12.86 -0.52 -0.20
N GLU A 50 -12.38 0.35 -1.10
CA GLU A 50 -13.21 1.38 -1.72
C GLU A 50 -14.38 0.76 -2.47
N ALA A 51 -14.12 -0.23 -3.33
CA ALA A 51 -15.15 -0.92 -4.09
C ALA A 51 -16.17 -1.60 -3.17
N LYS A 52 -15.72 -2.22 -2.07
CA LYS A 52 -16.59 -2.78 -1.03
C LYS A 52 -17.48 -1.70 -0.40
N CYS A 53 -16.92 -0.57 0.02
CA CYS A 53 -17.66 0.54 0.60
C CYS A 53 -18.67 1.16 -0.40
N GLN A 54 -18.31 1.29 -1.68
CA GLN A 54 -19.21 1.82 -2.70
C GLN A 54 -20.40 0.89 -2.98
N ALA A 55 -20.18 -0.42 -2.94
CA ALA A 55 -21.21 -1.43 -3.14
C ALA A 55 -22.14 -1.60 -1.93
N ASP A 56 -21.70 -1.20 -0.73
CA ASP A 56 -22.44 -1.35 0.50
C ASP A 56 -23.30 -0.11 0.81
N PRO A 57 -24.65 -0.23 0.85
CA PRO A 57 -25.53 0.87 1.22
C PRO A 57 -25.27 1.43 2.63
N GLY A 58 -24.69 0.62 3.54
CA GLY A 58 -24.37 0.97 4.91
C GLY A 58 -23.01 1.66 5.12
N CYS A 59 -22.20 1.81 4.06
CA CYS A 59 -20.90 2.47 4.21
C CYS A 59 -21.03 3.97 4.46
N GLU A 60 -20.51 4.45 5.59
CA GLU A 60 -20.53 5.86 5.99
C GLU A 60 -19.74 6.80 5.06
N TYR A 61 -18.85 6.27 4.22
CA TYR A 61 -18.04 7.05 3.29
C TYR A 61 -18.57 7.04 1.86
N ARG A 62 -19.65 6.30 1.56
CA ARG A 62 -20.15 6.08 0.20
C ARG A 62 -20.44 7.38 -0.56
N ASP A 63 -21.12 8.32 0.10
CA ASP A 63 -21.45 9.61 -0.50
C ASP A 63 -20.20 10.48 -0.69
N ALA A 64 -19.28 10.44 0.27
CA ALA A 64 -18.02 11.19 0.19
C ALA A 64 -17.16 10.73 -0.98
N ILE A 65 -17.05 9.41 -1.21
CA ILE A 65 -16.30 8.83 -2.33
C ILE A 65 -16.82 9.37 -3.67
N SER A 66 -18.12 9.59 -3.80
CA SER A 66 -18.75 10.04 -5.06
C SER A 66 -18.56 11.53 -5.35
N THR A 67 -17.95 12.30 -4.44
CA THR A 67 -17.74 13.75 -4.64
C THR A 67 -16.51 14.05 -5.50
N ASP A 68 -16.59 15.11 -6.31
CA ASP A 68 -15.45 15.60 -7.11
C ASP A 68 -14.25 15.99 -6.25
N THR A 69 -14.51 16.50 -5.04
CA THR A 69 -13.44 16.85 -4.07
C THR A 69 -12.68 15.62 -3.61
N PHE A 70 -13.38 14.50 -3.42
CA PHE A 70 -12.73 13.23 -3.07
C PHE A 70 -11.94 12.69 -4.26
N GLN A 71 -12.56 12.61 -5.43
CA GLN A 71 -11.94 12.05 -6.63
C GLN A 71 -10.70 12.83 -7.07
N SER A 72 -10.74 14.16 -7.05
CA SER A 72 -9.58 15.00 -7.37
C SER A 72 -8.39 14.80 -6.43
N ARG A 73 -8.62 14.37 -5.18
CA ARG A 73 -7.56 14.08 -4.21
C ARG A 73 -7.01 12.66 -4.30
N LYS A 74 -7.67 11.74 -5.02
CA LYS A 74 -7.15 10.36 -5.23
C LYS A 74 -5.89 10.33 -6.08
N GLU A 75 -5.57 11.41 -6.79
CA GLU A 75 -4.30 11.54 -7.51
C GLU A 75 -3.09 11.73 -6.58
N LEU A 76 -3.33 12.04 -5.30
CA LEU A 76 -2.30 12.17 -4.27
C LEU A 76 -1.97 10.83 -3.60
N CYS A 77 -0.76 10.72 -3.07
CA CYS A 77 -0.25 9.55 -2.37
C CYS A 77 0.62 9.97 -1.19
N TRP A 78 0.89 9.04 -0.28
CA TRP A 78 1.64 9.32 0.96
C TRP A 78 3.13 9.60 0.70
N GLY A 79 3.67 9.07 -0.38
CA GLY A 79 5.05 9.30 -0.81
C GLY A 79 5.94 8.06 -0.72
N TYR A 80 5.55 7.10 0.12
CA TYR A 80 6.27 5.85 0.34
C TYR A 80 5.83 4.72 -0.59
N GLU A 81 4.73 4.89 -1.33
CA GLU A 81 4.23 3.88 -2.27
C GLU A 81 5.08 3.84 -3.55
N ASP A 82 5.34 2.64 -4.09
CA ASP A 82 6.17 2.44 -5.29
C ASP A 82 5.73 3.26 -6.52
N ASN A 83 4.42 3.53 -6.63
CA ASN A 83 3.82 4.30 -7.73
C ASN A 83 3.51 5.76 -7.35
N CYS A 84 4.18 6.30 -6.32
CA CYS A 84 4.01 7.68 -5.88
C CYS A 84 5.13 8.59 -6.40
N VAL A 85 4.84 9.36 -7.45
CA VAL A 85 5.76 10.39 -7.97
C VAL A 85 5.79 11.60 -7.04
N GLU A 86 6.92 12.32 -7.02
CA GLU A 86 7.14 13.47 -6.13
C GLU A 86 6.05 14.56 -6.25
N SER A 87 5.54 14.81 -7.47
CA SER A 87 4.48 15.77 -7.72
C SER A 87 3.14 15.39 -7.08
N SER A 88 2.91 14.09 -6.86
CA SER A 88 1.68 13.52 -6.29
C SER A 88 1.78 13.30 -4.78
N ARG A 89 2.93 13.57 -4.16
CA ARG A 89 3.09 13.44 -2.71
C ARG A 89 2.20 14.45 -2.00
N PHE A 90 1.38 13.94 -1.07
CA PHE A 90 0.47 14.75 -0.28
C PHE A 90 1.20 15.73 0.63
N SER A 91 2.32 15.30 1.22
CA SER A 91 3.18 16.14 2.04
C SER A 91 4.46 16.48 1.29
N ARG A 92 5.03 17.64 1.61
CA ARG A 92 6.40 18.03 1.23
C ARG A 92 7.10 18.56 2.48
N PRO A 93 7.68 17.68 3.31
CA PRO A 93 8.30 18.08 4.55
C PRO A 93 9.46 19.03 4.25
N ARG A 94 9.58 20.07 5.07
CA ARG A 94 10.74 20.96 5.05
C ARG A 94 11.63 20.59 6.21
N CYS A 95 12.88 20.24 5.89
CA CYS A 95 13.92 19.92 6.87
C CYS A 95 14.93 21.09 6.94
N PRO A 96 14.65 22.15 7.73
CA PRO A 96 15.59 23.23 7.93
C PRO A 96 16.81 22.76 8.75
N GLY A 97 17.92 23.48 8.65
CA GLY A 97 19.19 23.10 9.30
C GLY A 97 20.06 22.17 8.45
N SER A 98 21.17 21.69 9.02
CA SER A 98 22.04 20.69 8.38
C SER A 98 21.44 19.30 8.51
N HIS A 99 21.70 18.42 7.53
CA HIS A 99 21.46 16.98 7.73
C HIS A 99 22.25 16.52 8.97
N LYS A 100 21.60 15.83 9.89
CA LYS A 100 22.20 15.28 11.13
C LYS A 100 22.02 13.75 11.10
N GLY A 101 22.96 12.99 11.67
CA GLY A 101 22.86 11.54 11.78
C GLY A 101 23.50 10.76 10.62
N TYR A 102 22.91 9.63 10.25
CA TYR A 102 23.47 8.62 9.31
C TYR A 102 23.33 8.95 7.81
N VAL A 103 22.55 9.98 7.45
CA VAL A 103 22.30 10.36 6.05
C VAL A 103 23.37 11.32 5.52
N LYS A 104 23.83 11.10 4.28
CA LYS A 104 24.99 11.81 3.68
C LYS A 104 24.65 13.18 3.07
N SER A 105 23.37 13.46 2.85
CA SER A 105 22.89 14.73 2.29
C SER A 105 21.45 15.02 2.72
N LYS A 106 20.94 16.21 2.37
CA LYS A 106 19.54 16.58 2.62
C LYS A 106 18.57 15.82 1.72
N GLU A 107 18.98 15.58 0.49
CA GLU A 107 18.23 14.82 -0.49
C GLU A 107 18.03 13.39 0.02
N THR A 108 19.11 12.75 0.48
CA THR A 108 19.02 11.42 1.12
C THR A 108 18.16 11.44 2.38
N GLN A 109 18.16 12.53 3.15
CA GLN A 109 17.28 12.66 4.32
C GLN A 109 15.80 12.65 3.92
N LEU A 110 15.42 13.39 2.86
CA LEU A 110 14.06 13.43 2.34
C LEU A 110 13.65 12.10 1.70
N GLU A 111 14.55 11.46 0.96
CA GLU A 111 14.32 10.12 0.41
C GLU A 111 14.09 9.09 1.53
N THR A 112 14.88 9.16 2.60
CA THR A 112 14.74 8.27 3.77
C THR A 112 13.41 8.47 4.47
N PHE A 113 12.97 9.73 4.66
CA PHE A 113 11.65 10.05 5.24
C PHE A 113 10.52 9.30 4.53
N TYR A 114 10.46 9.40 3.20
CA TYR A 114 9.44 8.66 2.44
C TYR A 114 9.71 7.16 2.44
N ALA A 115 10.94 6.69 2.30
CA ALA A 115 11.23 5.25 2.29
C ALA A 115 10.84 4.55 3.60
N GLN A 116 10.87 5.26 4.72
CA GLN A 116 10.52 4.75 6.05
C GLN A 116 9.04 4.96 6.40
N GLY A 117 8.34 5.85 5.69
CA GLY A 117 6.96 6.23 6.03
C GLY A 117 6.89 7.03 7.33
N ASP A 118 7.93 7.81 7.64
CA ASP A 118 7.96 8.80 8.73
C ASP A 118 6.98 9.97 8.47
#